data_AF-A0A7Y5XT18-F1
#
_entry.id   AF-A0A7Y5XT18-F1
#
_cell.length_a   1.000
_cell.length_b   1.000
_cell.length_c   1.000
_cell.angle_alpha   90.00
_cell.angle_beta   90.00
_cell.angle_gamma   90.00
#
_symmetry.space_group_name_H-M   'P 1'
#
loop_
_entity.id
_entity.type
_entity.pdbx_description
1 polymer ?
#
loop_
_entity_poly.entity_id
_entity_poly.type
_entity_poly.pdbx_seq_one_letter_code
_entity_poly.pdbx_strand_id
1 'polypeptide(L)'
;MQYRFRLRSPGTAGRYRAKRLFITALVILLLVPAGVLAIRSLFLSMATAEEVHREQRETAQEIKKANLGPYGETPAVTYAQGAEGIVVPAPAQVGEWTPEQVADVQERTKNLLITARLDDRVLAGDTAPYLEQLSESARTFSGEKLETEQALGYITRLAPGYTLAEAPRVKGAMTVTVGDLNQLVVSADFVWAYALNGPTDEEASKGPGGRVVVVHSQEQYEWYPDKGFLPEDRGLRPGDGSQYVFNMDCELAKEGMIALPKTVTNKGKESSTDKVYDPQTPLEQLPHNC
;
A
#
# COMPACT_ATOMS: atom_id res chain seq x y z
N MET A 1 65.88 -68.68 85.16
CA MET A 1 64.90 -69.33 84.27
C MET A 1 64.11 -68.23 83.56
N GLN A 2 64.54 -67.79 82.36
CA GLN A 2 63.83 -66.77 81.57
C GLN A 2 64.02 -67.03 80.06
N TYR A 3 62.89 -67.19 79.37
CA TYR A 3 62.75 -67.32 77.93
C TYR A 3 62.75 -65.92 77.27
N ARG A 4 63.47 -65.74 76.16
CA ARG A 4 63.16 -64.72 75.14
C ARG A 4 63.57 -65.23 73.75
N PHE A 5 62.60 -65.30 72.83
CA PHE A 5 62.85 -65.51 71.40
C PHE A 5 62.21 -64.40 70.56
N ARG A 6 62.87 -64.14 69.43
CA ARG A 6 62.84 -62.96 68.54
C ARG A 6 61.48 -62.53 67.98
N LEU A 7 61.37 -61.22 67.73
CA LEU A 7 60.48 -60.64 66.71
C LEU A 7 61.28 -59.99 65.57
N ARG A 8 60.65 -60.02 64.39
CA ARG A 8 61.11 -59.77 63.03
C ARG A 8 60.75 -58.33 62.59
N SER A 9 61.66 -57.62 61.93
CA SER A 9 61.37 -56.33 61.23
C SER A 9 60.54 -56.54 59.97
N PRO A 10 59.80 -55.52 59.47
CA PRO A 10 60.36 -54.75 58.33
C PRO A 10 59.90 -53.28 58.17
N GLY A 11 60.80 -52.45 57.61
CA GLY A 11 60.58 -51.78 56.32
C GLY A 11 59.69 -50.53 56.23
N THR A 12 60.34 -49.36 56.24
CA THR A 12 59.82 -48.04 55.89
C THR A 12 59.64 -47.84 54.38
N ALA A 13 58.42 -47.51 53.91
CA ALA A 13 58.18 -46.88 52.62
C ALA A 13 56.88 -46.06 52.63
N GLY A 14 56.97 -44.73 52.74
CA GLY A 14 55.76 -43.90 52.73
C GLY A 14 55.99 -42.42 52.99
N ARG A 15 56.66 -41.70 52.07
CA ARG A 15 56.79 -40.23 52.16
C ARG A 15 56.66 -39.43 50.86
N TYR A 16 56.36 -40.06 49.71
CA TYR A 16 56.32 -39.36 48.41
C TYR A 16 54.95 -39.26 47.71
N ARG A 17 53.84 -39.78 48.27
CA ARG A 17 52.50 -39.72 47.63
C ARG A 17 51.61 -38.55 48.06
N ALA A 18 51.82 -37.96 49.24
CA ALA A 18 50.88 -36.96 49.79
C ALA A 18 51.04 -35.55 49.20
N LYS A 19 52.22 -35.18 48.65
CA LYS A 19 52.45 -33.83 48.11
C LYS A 19 51.90 -33.61 46.69
N ARG A 20 51.66 -34.66 45.90
CA ARG A 20 51.14 -34.52 44.52
C ARG A 20 49.61 -34.37 44.46
N LEU A 21 48.86 -34.96 45.38
CA LEU A 21 47.38 -34.90 45.40
C LEU A 21 46.82 -33.57 45.92
N PHE A 22 47.55 -32.89 46.82
CA PHE A 22 47.12 -31.60 47.37
C PHE A 22 47.24 -30.45 46.36
N ILE A 23 48.25 -30.50 45.47
CA ILE A 23 48.48 -29.46 44.45
C ILE A 23 47.43 -29.55 43.33
N THR A 24 47.06 -30.76 42.88
CA THR A 24 46.00 -30.93 41.87
C THR A 24 44.62 -30.52 42.37
N ALA A 25 44.28 -30.82 43.63
CA ALA A 25 42.99 -30.41 44.21
C ALA A 25 42.87 -28.87 44.33
N LEU A 26 43.96 -28.17 44.68
CA LEU A 26 43.97 -26.72 44.82
C LEU A 26 43.89 -25.99 43.45
N VAL A 27 44.51 -26.56 42.40
CA VAL A 27 44.43 -26.04 41.02
C VAL A 27 43.03 -26.21 40.44
N ILE A 28 42.35 -27.33 40.68
CA ILE A 28 40.96 -27.55 40.22
C ILE A 28 39.99 -26.62 40.96
N LEU A 29 40.18 -26.40 42.26
CA LEU A 29 39.30 -25.53 43.06
C LEU A 29 39.43 -24.03 42.70
N LEU A 30 40.56 -23.60 42.13
CA LEU A 30 40.76 -22.23 41.64
C LEU A 30 40.35 -22.04 40.16
N LEU A 31 40.46 -23.06 39.31
CA LEU A 31 40.12 -22.95 37.89
C LEU A 31 38.61 -23.04 37.61
N VAL A 32 37.84 -23.78 38.42
CA VAL A 32 36.39 -23.94 38.22
C VAL A 32 35.59 -22.63 38.46
N PRO A 33 35.83 -21.84 39.53
CA PRO A 33 35.14 -20.56 39.72
C PRO A 33 35.48 -19.54 38.64
N ALA A 34 36.75 -19.48 38.20
CA ALA A 34 37.21 -18.60 37.13
C ALA A 34 36.57 -18.98 35.78
N GLY A 35 36.47 -20.28 35.49
CA GLY A 35 35.77 -20.79 34.31
C GLY A 35 34.28 -20.45 34.31
N VAL A 36 33.59 -20.63 35.44
CA VAL A 36 32.15 -20.29 35.56
C VAL A 36 31.90 -18.78 35.45
N LEU A 37 32.78 -17.94 36.03
CA LEU A 37 32.70 -16.48 35.89
C LEU A 37 32.97 -16.01 34.46
N ALA A 38 33.97 -16.60 33.79
CA ALA A 38 34.25 -16.31 32.38
C ALA A 38 33.07 -16.71 31.48
N ILE A 39 32.50 -17.90 31.68
CA ILE A 39 31.32 -18.38 30.96
C ILE A 39 30.11 -17.46 31.20
N ARG A 40 29.84 -17.07 32.46
CA ARG A 40 28.74 -16.14 32.78
C ARG A 40 28.94 -14.76 32.14
N SER A 41 30.17 -14.26 32.12
CA SER A 41 30.51 -12.99 31.45
C SER A 41 30.32 -13.05 29.93
N LEU A 42 30.66 -14.20 29.32
CA LEU A 42 30.44 -14.47 27.89
C LEU A 42 28.95 -14.55 27.57
N PHE A 43 28.16 -15.25 28.38
CA PHE A 43 26.70 -15.32 28.20
C PHE A 43 26.02 -13.96 28.38
N LEU A 44 26.43 -13.15 29.37
CA LEU A 44 25.94 -11.77 29.53
C LEU A 44 26.35 -10.88 28.36
N SER A 45 27.56 -11.04 27.84
CA SER A 45 28.05 -10.28 26.67
C SER A 45 27.34 -10.68 25.38
N MET A 46 27.00 -11.97 25.22
CA MET A 46 26.22 -12.44 24.07
C MET A 46 24.76 -12.00 24.14
N ALA A 47 24.12 -12.07 25.30
CA ALA A 47 22.74 -11.60 25.48
C ALA A 47 22.60 -10.09 25.19
N THR A 48 23.54 -9.28 25.68
CA THR A 48 23.57 -7.84 25.40
C THR A 48 23.90 -7.53 23.93
N ALA A 49 24.80 -8.28 23.29
CA ALA A 49 25.07 -8.12 21.87
C ALA A 49 23.86 -8.48 20.99
N GLU A 50 23.08 -9.49 21.39
CA GLU A 50 21.87 -9.92 20.68
C GLU A 50 20.74 -8.90 20.83
N GLU A 51 20.54 -8.32 22.01
CA GLU A 51 19.60 -7.21 22.25
C GLU A 51 19.97 -5.96 21.43
N VAL A 52 21.23 -5.54 21.46
CA VAL A 52 21.70 -4.37 20.68
C VAL A 52 21.56 -4.61 19.17
N HIS A 53 21.89 -5.82 18.69
CA HIS A 53 21.69 -6.15 17.28
C HIS A 53 20.21 -6.21 16.88
N ARG A 54 19.33 -6.65 17.76
CA ARG A 54 17.88 -6.66 17.52
C ARG A 54 17.33 -5.24 17.44
N GLU A 55 17.67 -4.38 18.40
CA GLU A 55 17.26 -2.97 18.42
C GLU A 55 17.78 -2.21 17.19
N GLN A 56 19.02 -2.47 16.77
CA GLN A 56 19.58 -1.89 15.53
C GLN A 56 18.89 -2.40 14.26
N ARG A 57 18.49 -3.68 14.21
CA ARG A 57 17.74 -4.23 13.07
C ARG A 57 16.32 -3.67 12.99
N GLU A 58 15.65 -3.55 14.13
CA GLU A 58 14.32 -2.96 14.24
C GLU A 58 14.37 -1.48 13.83
N THR A 59 15.35 -0.72 14.32
CA THR A 59 15.59 0.69 13.92
C THR A 59 15.91 0.81 12.42
N ALA A 60 16.76 -0.06 11.87
CA ALA A 60 17.11 -0.03 10.45
C ALA A 60 15.92 -0.42 9.55
N GLN A 61 15.07 -1.36 9.98
CA GLN A 61 13.83 -1.70 9.28
C GLN A 61 12.83 -0.55 9.35
N GLU A 62 12.70 0.10 10.50
CA GLU A 62 11.81 1.24 10.69
C GLU A 62 12.25 2.43 9.83
N ILE A 63 13.55 2.73 9.77
CA ILE A 63 14.12 3.75 8.87
C ILE A 63 13.90 3.38 7.40
N LYS A 64 14.12 2.11 7.01
CA LYS A 64 13.89 1.65 5.63
C LYS A 64 12.41 1.76 5.25
N LYS A 65 11.49 1.43 6.16
CA LYS A 65 10.05 1.56 5.96
C LYS A 65 9.60 3.02 5.89
N ALA A 66 10.13 3.86 6.77
CA ALA A 66 9.89 5.31 6.75
C ALA A 66 10.33 5.96 5.43
N ASN A 67 11.39 5.45 4.80
CA ASN A 67 11.87 5.95 3.50
C ASN A 67 10.99 5.57 2.30
N LEU A 68 10.08 4.59 2.42
CA LEU A 68 9.20 4.17 1.32
C LEU A 68 7.87 4.91 1.27
N GLY A 69 7.60 5.80 2.24
CA GLY A 69 6.38 6.60 2.29
C GLY A 69 5.10 5.77 2.56
N PRO A 70 3.91 6.39 2.45
CA PRO A 70 2.63 5.75 2.75
C PRO A 70 2.28 4.59 1.80
N TYR A 71 2.85 4.57 0.59
CA TYR A 71 2.70 3.47 -0.37
C TYR A 71 3.73 2.35 -0.13
N GLY A 72 4.66 2.53 0.80
CA GLY A 72 5.67 1.54 1.13
C GLY A 72 5.05 0.19 1.45
N GLU A 73 5.63 -0.87 0.87
CA GLU A 73 5.16 -2.25 1.02
C GLU A 73 3.78 -2.53 0.38
N THR A 74 3.27 -1.63 -0.47
CA THR A 74 2.11 -1.87 -1.36
C THR A 74 2.56 -2.01 -2.82
N PRO A 75 1.79 -2.69 -3.70
CA PRO A 75 2.07 -2.70 -5.14
C PRO A 75 2.10 -1.31 -5.79
N ALA A 76 1.32 -0.35 -5.25
CA ALA A 76 1.23 1.01 -5.76
C ALA A 76 2.53 1.83 -5.65
N VAL A 77 3.52 1.37 -4.87
CA VAL A 77 4.86 1.99 -4.80
C VAL A 77 5.54 2.07 -6.18
N THR A 78 5.15 1.17 -7.09
CA THR A 78 5.70 1.10 -8.46
C THR A 78 4.94 1.95 -9.47
N TYR A 79 3.83 2.57 -9.06
CA TYR A 79 2.97 3.33 -9.97
C TYR A 79 3.51 4.75 -10.12
N ALA A 80 3.23 5.33 -11.28
CA ALA A 80 3.54 6.73 -11.54
C ALA A 80 2.69 7.65 -10.65
N GLN A 81 3.21 8.84 -10.38
CA GLN A 81 2.55 9.82 -9.52
C GLN A 81 1.57 10.67 -10.34
N GLY A 82 0.34 10.79 -9.85
CA GLY A 82 -0.70 11.65 -10.40
C GLY A 82 -0.86 11.51 -11.91
N ALA A 83 -0.79 12.65 -12.62
CA ALA A 83 -1.02 12.75 -14.06
C ALA A 83 -0.02 11.94 -14.91
N GLU A 84 1.17 11.61 -14.38
CA GLU A 84 2.16 10.79 -15.09
C GLU A 84 1.71 9.35 -15.28
N GLY A 85 0.79 8.85 -14.42
CA GLY A 85 0.22 7.51 -14.57
C GLY A 85 -0.91 7.42 -15.61
N ILE A 86 -1.34 8.54 -16.18
CA ILE A 86 -2.33 8.59 -17.25
C ILE A 86 -1.59 8.72 -18.58
N VAL A 87 -1.27 7.58 -19.18
CA VAL A 87 -0.57 7.51 -20.46
C VAL A 87 -1.59 7.52 -21.60
N VAL A 88 -1.42 8.47 -22.53
CA VAL A 88 -2.21 8.52 -23.76
C VAL A 88 -1.63 7.51 -24.76
N PRO A 89 -2.43 6.56 -25.27
CA PRO A 89 -1.96 5.60 -26.25
C PRO A 89 -1.66 6.29 -27.59
N ALA A 90 -0.85 5.65 -28.44
CA ALA A 90 -0.56 6.19 -29.76
C ALA A 90 -1.87 6.35 -30.57
N PRO A 91 -2.15 7.54 -31.13
CA PRO A 91 -3.38 7.77 -31.86
C PRO A 91 -3.38 6.99 -33.18
N ALA A 92 -4.53 6.44 -33.53
CA ALA A 92 -4.78 5.76 -34.79
C ALA A 92 -6.13 6.22 -35.35
N GLN A 93 -6.36 6.01 -36.64
CA GLN A 93 -7.66 6.29 -37.23
C GLN A 93 -8.71 5.33 -36.64
N VAL A 94 -9.85 5.87 -36.19
CA VAL A 94 -10.96 5.10 -35.62
C VAL A 94 -12.25 5.52 -36.29
N GLY A 95 -12.83 4.63 -37.11
CA GLY A 95 -13.97 4.97 -37.95
C GLY A 95 -13.65 6.13 -38.91
N GLU A 96 -14.48 7.18 -38.87
CA GLU A 96 -14.27 8.41 -39.66
C GLU A 96 -13.33 9.42 -38.99
N TRP A 97 -12.87 9.15 -37.77
CA TRP A 97 -12.00 10.05 -37.02
C TRP A 97 -10.54 9.87 -37.42
N THR A 98 -9.93 10.97 -37.88
CA THR A 98 -8.50 11.02 -38.21
C THR A 98 -7.62 10.78 -36.97
N PRO A 99 -6.38 10.29 -37.12
CA PRO A 99 -5.46 10.15 -36.00
C PRO A 99 -5.29 11.45 -35.19
N GLU A 100 -5.28 12.61 -35.85
CA GLU A 100 -5.15 13.91 -35.18
C GLU A 100 -6.37 14.23 -34.30
N GLN A 101 -7.59 13.93 -34.77
CA GLN A 101 -8.79 14.13 -33.96
C GLN A 101 -8.87 13.13 -32.80
N VAL A 102 -8.43 11.88 -33.02
CA VAL A 102 -8.33 10.88 -31.95
C VAL A 102 -7.32 11.33 -30.89
N ALA A 103 -6.18 11.90 -31.29
CA ALA A 103 -5.19 12.45 -30.37
C ALA A 103 -5.76 13.59 -29.52
N ASP A 104 -6.50 14.54 -30.13
CA ASP A 104 -7.16 15.63 -29.40
C ASP A 104 -8.13 15.09 -28.34
N VAL A 105 -8.98 14.13 -28.72
CA VAL A 105 -9.96 13.50 -27.82
C VAL A 105 -9.27 12.75 -26.68
N GLN A 106 -8.18 12.03 -26.96
CA GLN A 106 -7.41 11.32 -25.92
C GLN A 106 -6.80 12.29 -24.91
N GLU A 107 -6.18 13.37 -25.38
CA GLU A 107 -5.59 14.40 -24.50
C GLU A 107 -6.67 15.11 -23.66
N ARG A 108 -7.81 15.44 -24.26
CA ARG A 108 -8.94 16.03 -23.52
C ARG A 108 -9.51 15.06 -22.48
N THR A 109 -9.58 13.76 -22.80
CA THR A 109 -9.99 12.73 -21.83
C THR A 109 -8.97 12.58 -20.70
N LYS A 110 -7.67 12.65 -21.00
CA LYS A 110 -6.62 12.69 -19.97
C LYS A 110 -6.80 13.89 -19.04
N ASN A 111 -7.03 15.08 -19.58
CA ASN A 111 -7.25 16.29 -18.77
C ASN A 111 -8.51 16.18 -17.90
N LEU A 112 -9.58 15.59 -18.43
CA LEU A 112 -10.78 15.29 -17.66
C LEU A 112 -10.47 14.34 -16.50
N LEU A 113 -9.77 13.23 -16.74
CA LEU A 113 -9.40 12.26 -15.71
C LEU A 113 -8.52 12.89 -14.63
N ILE A 114 -7.56 13.74 -15.02
CA ILE A 114 -6.76 14.52 -14.07
C ILE A 114 -7.69 15.38 -13.21
N THR A 115 -8.65 16.07 -13.83
CA THR A 115 -9.57 16.94 -13.09
C THR A 115 -10.48 16.14 -12.16
N ALA A 116 -11.13 15.10 -12.67
CA ALA A 116 -12.06 14.26 -11.94
C ALA A 116 -11.42 13.55 -10.75
N ARG A 117 -10.17 13.11 -10.88
CA ARG A 117 -9.54 12.18 -9.94
C ARG A 117 -8.40 12.78 -9.12
N LEU A 118 -7.76 13.85 -9.60
CA LEU A 118 -6.51 14.37 -9.03
C LEU A 118 -6.52 15.87 -8.71
N ASP A 119 -7.47 16.66 -9.24
CA ASP A 119 -7.52 18.10 -8.98
C ASP A 119 -7.88 18.40 -7.52
N ASP A 120 -7.10 19.25 -6.88
CA ASP A 120 -7.24 19.56 -5.45
C ASP A 120 -8.60 20.20 -5.11
N ARG A 121 -9.21 20.97 -6.03
CA ARG A 121 -10.54 21.56 -5.80
C ARG A 121 -11.61 20.47 -5.86
N VAL A 122 -11.52 19.58 -6.84
CA VAL A 122 -12.44 18.44 -6.97
C VAL A 122 -12.31 17.49 -5.78
N LEU A 123 -11.08 17.18 -5.35
CA LEU A 123 -10.81 16.41 -4.15
C LEU A 123 -11.39 17.07 -2.89
N ALA A 124 -11.41 18.40 -2.83
CA ALA A 124 -12.04 19.18 -1.76
C ALA A 124 -13.57 19.34 -1.91
N GLY A 125 -14.17 18.80 -2.98
CA GLY A 125 -15.62 18.76 -3.20
C GLY A 125 -16.17 19.80 -4.19
N ASP A 126 -15.34 20.65 -4.78
CA ASP A 126 -15.76 21.59 -5.83
C ASP A 126 -15.93 20.86 -7.16
N THR A 127 -17.18 20.72 -7.62
CA THR A 127 -17.54 19.97 -8.83
C THR A 127 -17.41 20.80 -10.12
N ALA A 128 -17.26 22.12 -10.01
CA ALA A 128 -17.27 23.00 -11.18
C ALA A 128 -16.16 22.69 -12.22
N PRO A 129 -14.90 22.43 -11.83
CA PRO A 129 -13.84 22.11 -12.79
C PRO A 129 -14.14 20.88 -13.67
N TYR A 130 -14.84 19.89 -13.11
CA TYR A 130 -15.28 18.70 -13.83
C TYR A 130 -16.43 19.02 -14.78
N LEU A 131 -17.48 19.68 -14.27
CA LEU A 131 -18.69 19.99 -15.06
C LEU A 131 -18.36 20.90 -16.25
N GLU A 132 -17.46 21.87 -16.10
CA GLU A 132 -17.05 22.77 -17.18
C GLU A 132 -16.48 22.05 -18.41
N GLN A 133 -15.94 20.84 -18.25
CA GLN A 133 -15.39 20.05 -19.36
C GLN A 133 -16.43 19.23 -20.13
N LEU A 134 -17.63 19.05 -19.56
CA LEU A 134 -18.71 18.31 -20.20
C LEU A 134 -19.46 19.19 -21.21
N SER A 135 -20.17 18.54 -22.14
CA SER A 135 -21.16 19.20 -23.00
C SER A 135 -22.22 19.90 -22.15
N GLU A 136 -22.86 20.93 -22.71
CA GLU A 136 -23.88 21.69 -21.99
C GLU A 136 -25.03 20.78 -21.51
N SER A 137 -25.46 19.84 -22.36
CA SER A 137 -26.51 18.88 -22.00
C SER A 137 -26.07 17.91 -20.90
N ALA A 138 -24.80 17.49 -20.89
CA ALA A 138 -24.27 16.58 -19.87
C ALA A 138 -24.06 17.27 -18.52
N ARG A 139 -23.75 18.56 -18.47
CA ARG A 139 -23.53 19.31 -17.22
C ARG A 139 -24.68 19.19 -16.23
N THR A 140 -25.91 19.37 -16.72
CA THR A 140 -27.09 19.33 -15.85
C THR A 140 -27.28 17.93 -15.28
N PHE A 141 -27.27 16.91 -16.13
CA PHE A 141 -27.46 15.52 -15.71
C PHE A 141 -26.35 15.05 -14.76
N SER A 142 -25.09 15.28 -15.11
CA SER A 142 -23.95 14.93 -14.27
C SER A 142 -23.96 15.71 -12.96
N GLY A 143 -24.32 16.99 -12.97
CA GLY A 143 -24.44 17.81 -11.76
C GLY A 143 -25.39 17.18 -10.74
N GLU A 144 -26.56 16.69 -11.17
CA GLU A 144 -27.49 15.99 -10.29
C GLU A 144 -26.90 14.70 -9.71
N LYS A 145 -26.11 13.94 -10.48
CA LYS A 145 -25.46 12.71 -10.01
C LYS A 145 -24.39 12.97 -8.94
N LEU A 146 -23.68 14.09 -9.05
CA LEU A 146 -22.62 14.48 -8.12
C LEU A 146 -23.14 14.83 -6.70
N GLU A 147 -24.44 15.08 -6.57
CA GLU A 147 -25.12 15.30 -5.28
C GLU A 147 -25.60 13.99 -4.62
N THR A 148 -25.27 12.83 -5.20
CA THR A 148 -25.75 11.51 -4.74
C THR A 148 -24.60 10.55 -4.45
N GLU A 149 -24.93 9.34 -3.99
CA GLU A 149 -23.99 8.22 -3.83
C GLU A 149 -23.22 7.85 -5.12
N GLN A 150 -23.76 8.26 -6.27
CA GLN A 150 -23.17 7.99 -7.59
C GLN A 150 -21.96 8.88 -7.88
N ALA A 151 -21.68 9.92 -7.09
CA ALA A 151 -20.63 10.88 -7.35
C ALA A 151 -19.24 10.25 -7.55
N LEU A 152 -18.91 9.18 -6.80
CA LEU A 152 -17.62 8.50 -6.92
C LEU A 152 -17.37 7.92 -8.32
N GLY A 153 -18.45 7.57 -9.04
CA GLY A 153 -18.38 7.08 -10.41
C GLY A 153 -18.08 8.16 -11.46
N TYR A 154 -17.96 9.42 -11.04
CA TYR A 154 -17.66 10.56 -11.93
C TYR A 154 -16.42 11.32 -11.45
N ILE A 155 -16.27 11.51 -10.14
CA ILE A 155 -15.18 12.26 -9.51
C ILE A 155 -14.73 11.60 -8.20
N THR A 156 -13.51 11.88 -7.78
CA THR A 156 -13.04 11.54 -6.43
C THR A 156 -13.18 12.74 -5.51
N ARG A 157 -13.86 12.57 -4.37
CA ARG A 157 -13.92 13.58 -3.29
C ARG A 157 -13.40 12.98 -1.99
N LEU A 158 -12.60 13.73 -1.24
CA LEU A 158 -12.21 13.34 0.11
C LEU A 158 -13.33 13.70 1.09
N ALA A 159 -13.59 12.84 2.06
CA ALA A 159 -14.52 13.21 3.13
C ALA A 159 -13.97 14.37 3.99
N PRO A 160 -14.84 15.13 4.67
CA PRO A 160 -14.40 16.21 5.56
C PRO A 160 -13.38 15.71 6.61
N GLY A 161 -12.29 16.47 6.76
CA GLY A 161 -11.20 16.14 7.69
C GLY A 161 -10.11 15.22 7.11
N TYR A 162 -10.24 14.78 5.85
CA TYR A 162 -9.19 14.05 5.16
C TYR A 162 -8.40 14.95 4.21
N THR A 163 -7.12 14.63 4.03
CA THR A 163 -6.22 15.26 3.06
C THR A 163 -5.31 14.18 2.45
N LEU A 164 -4.71 14.46 1.31
CA LEU A 164 -3.69 13.59 0.76
C LEU A 164 -2.42 13.63 1.63
N ALA A 165 -1.86 12.46 1.94
CA ALA A 165 -0.56 12.34 2.60
C ALA A 165 0.61 12.43 1.60
N GLU A 166 0.37 11.99 0.37
CA GLU A 166 1.27 12.10 -0.77
C GLU A 166 0.41 12.16 -2.05
N ALA A 167 0.97 12.61 -3.17
CA ALA A 167 0.31 12.55 -4.48
C ALA A 167 -0.26 11.15 -4.76
N PRO A 168 -1.44 11.02 -5.38
CA PRO A 168 -2.02 9.73 -5.71
C PRO A 168 -1.11 8.93 -6.66
N ARG A 169 -1.18 7.61 -6.57
CA ARG A 169 -0.43 6.67 -7.41
C ARG A 169 -1.37 6.05 -8.42
N VAL A 170 -1.02 6.11 -9.70
CA VAL A 170 -1.94 5.79 -10.80
C VAL A 170 -1.33 4.78 -11.75
N LYS A 171 -2.11 3.75 -12.09
CA LYS A 171 -1.76 2.77 -13.12
C LYS A 171 -3.03 2.34 -13.85
N GLY A 172 -2.95 2.29 -15.18
CA GLY A 172 -4.07 1.84 -15.99
C GLY A 172 -3.81 2.13 -17.45
N ALA A 173 -4.88 2.08 -18.23
CA ALA A 173 -4.84 2.37 -19.65
C ALA A 173 -6.16 2.98 -20.10
N MET A 174 -6.11 3.66 -21.24
CA MET A 174 -7.31 4.02 -21.99
C MET A 174 -7.27 3.38 -23.38
N THR A 175 -8.43 3.05 -23.92
CA THR A 175 -8.61 2.58 -25.30
C THR A 175 -9.65 3.44 -25.99
N VAL A 176 -9.62 3.48 -27.32
CA VAL A 176 -10.53 4.29 -28.12
C VAL A 176 -11.24 3.43 -29.15
N THR A 177 -12.56 3.52 -29.18
CA THR A 177 -13.43 2.87 -30.15
C THR A 177 -14.41 3.88 -30.75
N VAL A 178 -15.22 3.44 -31.72
CA VAL A 178 -16.32 4.21 -32.26
C VAL A 178 -17.64 3.64 -31.77
N GLY A 179 -18.55 4.50 -31.32
CA GLY A 179 -19.90 4.13 -30.92
C GLY A 179 -20.88 4.13 -32.10
N ASP A 180 -22.12 3.75 -31.82
CA ASP A 180 -23.18 3.56 -32.85
C ASP A 180 -23.58 4.85 -33.57
N LEU A 181 -23.32 6.02 -32.97
CA LEU A 181 -23.60 7.33 -33.53
C LEU A 181 -22.36 7.99 -34.12
N ASN A 182 -21.31 7.20 -34.39
CA ASN A 182 -20.00 7.67 -34.86
C ASN A 182 -19.30 8.63 -33.88
N GLN A 183 -19.68 8.60 -32.60
CA GLN A 183 -18.95 9.27 -31.51
C GLN A 183 -17.70 8.46 -31.15
N LEU A 184 -16.61 9.12 -30.74
CA LEU A 184 -15.48 8.39 -30.15
C LEU A 184 -15.84 7.99 -28.72
N VAL A 185 -15.60 6.74 -28.37
CA VAL A 185 -15.77 6.23 -27.02
C VAL A 185 -14.39 5.94 -26.47
N VAL A 186 -13.99 6.67 -25.43
CA VAL A 186 -12.74 6.44 -24.71
C VAL A 186 -13.06 5.63 -23.46
N SER A 187 -12.62 4.38 -23.43
CA SER A 187 -12.75 3.52 -22.25
C SER A 187 -11.49 3.66 -21.40
N ALA A 188 -11.65 4.12 -20.16
CA ALA A 188 -10.59 4.31 -19.18
C ALA A 188 -10.70 3.23 -18.09
N ASP A 189 -9.63 2.44 -17.92
CA ASP A 189 -9.52 1.41 -16.87
C ASP A 189 -8.29 1.72 -16.02
N PHE A 190 -8.51 2.23 -14.82
CA PHE A 190 -7.46 2.74 -13.94
C PHE A 190 -7.64 2.30 -12.49
N VAL A 191 -6.50 2.01 -11.88
CA VAL A 191 -6.35 1.89 -10.43
C VAL A 191 -5.69 3.16 -9.90
N TRP A 192 -6.35 3.77 -8.93
CA TRP A 192 -5.95 4.97 -8.22
C TRP A 192 -5.72 4.63 -6.75
N ALA A 193 -4.51 4.83 -6.25
CA ALA A 193 -4.18 4.65 -4.85
C ALA A 193 -3.97 6.03 -4.19
N TYR A 194 -4.79 6.32 -3.17
CA TYR A 194 -4.78 7.58 -2.42
C TYR A 194 -4.29 7.33 -1.00
N ALA A 195 -3.08 7.80 -0.69
CA ALA A 195 -2.61 7.85 0.70
C ALA A 195 -3.28 9.00 1.44
N LEU A 196 -3.96 8.73 2.56
CA LEU A 196 -4.75 9.73 3.28
C LEU A 196 -4.22 10.04 4.69
N ASN A 197 -4.20 11.33 5.02
CA ASN A 197 -4.20 11.85 6.38
C ASN A 197 -5.64 12.15 6.79
N GLY A 198 -5.99 11.89 8.05
CA GLY A 198 -7.34 12.14 8.55
C GLY A 198 -7.75 11.16 9.65
N PRO A 199 -8.99 11.30 10.17
CA PRO A 199 -9.53 10.44 11.21
C PRO A 199 -9.50 8.97 10.83
N THR A 200 -9.01 8.11 11.71
CA THR A 200 -9.06 6.66 11.53
C THR A 200 -8.79 6.01 12.87
N ASP A 201 -9.23 4.77 13.02
CA ASP A 201 -8.75 3.93 14.11
C ASP A 201 -7.27 3.56 13.86
N GLU A 202 -6.43 3.70 14.88
CA GLU A 202 -5.00 3.42 14.78
C GLU A 202 -4.76 1.97 14.35
N GLU A 203 -5.48 1.02 14.94
CA GLU A 203 -5.37 -0.40 14.60
C GLU A 203 -5.84 -0.67 13.16
N ALA A 204 -6.91 -0.02 12.70
CA ALA A 204 -7.39 -0.13 11.31
C ALA A 204 -6.39 0.40 10.29
N SER A 205 -5.54 1.34 10.70
CA SER A 205 -4.52 1.96 9.86
C SER A 205 -3.13 1.33 9.99
N LYS A 206 -2.96 0.29 10.82
CA LYS A 206 -1.68 -0.41 11.00
C LYS A 206 -1.30 -1.23 9.78
N GLY A 207 -0.02 -1.20 9.45
CA GLY A 207 0.58 -2.06 8.43
C GLY A 207 0.66 -1.43 7.03
N PRO A 208 1.28 -2.14 6.08
CA PRO A 208 1.39 -1.70 4.68
C PRO A 208 0.06 -1.30 4.08
N GLY A 209 -0.02 -0.10 3.52
CA GLY A 209 -1.24 0.37 2.85
C GLY A 209 -2.45 0.59 3.76
N GLY A 210 -2.32 0.50 5.09
CA GLY A 210 -3.43 0.72 6.03
C GLY A 210 -4.05 2.12 5.93
N ARG A 211 -3.30 3.08 5.38
CA ARG A 211 -3.74 4.46 5.08
C ARG A 211 -3.94 4.75 3.60
N VAL A 212 -4.00 3.71 2.76
CA VAL A 212 -4.16 3.84 1.31
C VAL A 212 -5.55 3.34 0.93
N VAL A 213 -6.37 4.24 0.39
CA VAL A 213 -7.64 3.89 -0.27
C VAL A 213 -7.32 3.58 -1.74
N VAL A 214 -7.84 2.47 -2.26
CA VAL A 214 -7.64 2.09 -3.67
C VAL A 214 -8.96 2.13 -4.41
N VAL A 215 -9.05 2.92 -5.46
CA VAL A 215 -10.21 2.97 -6.36
C VAL A 215 -9.82 2.31 -7.68
N HIS A 216 -10.53 1.29 -8.11
CA HIS A 216 -10.44 0.73 -9.46
C HIS A 216 -11.68 1.18 -10.24
N SER A 217 -11.49 2.00 -11.26
CA SER A 217 -12.57 2.56 -12.09
C SER A 217 -12.48 2.04 -13.52
N GLN A 218 -13.61 1.61 -14.06
CA GLN A 218 -13.82 1.33 -15.48
C GLN A 218 -14.88 2.29 -15.99
N GLU A 219 -14.50 3.25 -16.83
CA GLU A 219 -15.36 4.37 -17.23
C GLU A 219 -15.33 4.57 -18.73
N GLN A 220 -16.44 5.01 -19.31
CA GLN A 220 -16.52 5.42 -20.71
C GLN A 220 -16.76 6.91 -20.83
N TYR A 221 -16.09 7.52 -21.80
CA TYR A 221 -16.22 8.94 -22.14
C TYR A 221 -16.55 9.06 -23.62
N GLU A 222 -17.74 9.57 -23.91
CA GLU A 222 -18.28 9.66 -25.26
C GLU A 222 -18.10 11.07 -25.83
N TRP A 223 -17.43 11.16 -26.98
CA TRP A 223 -17.07 12.40 -27.65
C TRP A 223 -17.84 12.56 -28.94
N TYR A 224 -18.83 13.43 -28.90
CA TYR A 224 -19.75 13.68 -30.01
C TYR A 224 -19.18 14.73 -30.97
N PRO A 225 -19.16 14.46 -32.29
CA PRO A 225 -18.63 15.37 -33.29
C PRO A 225 -19.55 16.59 -33.49
N ASP A 226 -19.00 17.67 -34.05
CA ASP A 226 -19.77 18.88 -34.33
C ASP A 226 -20.86 18.66 -35.38
N LYS A 227 -20.58 17.82 -36.39
CA LYS A 227 -21.48 17.54 -37.50
C LYS A 227 -22.54 16.52 -37.09
N GLY A 228 -23.81 16.89 -37.25
CA GLY A 228 -24.94 15.99 -37.01
C GLY A 228 -25.53 16.06 -35.60
N PHE A 229 -24.96 16.89 -34.71
CA PHE A 229 -25.42 17.06 -33.33
C PHE A 229 -25.78 18.51 -33.01
N LEU A 230 -26.77 18.67 -32.12
CA LEU A 230 -27.17 19.96 -31.58
C LEU A 230 -26.00 20.60 -30.81
N PRO A 231 -25.83 21.94 -30.85
CA PRO A 231 -24.71 22.61 -30.17
C PRO A 231 -24.50 22.18 -28.71
N GLU A 232 -25.58 22.01 -27.95
CA GLU A 232 -25.59 21.61 -26.54
C GLU A 232 -25.12 20.16 -26.29
N ASP A 233 -25.19 19.29 -27.30
CA ASP A 233 -24.79 17.89 -27.24
C ASP A 233 -23.36 17.64 -27.72
N ARG A 234 -22.69 18.66 -28.26
CA ARG A 234 -21.32 18.53 -28.79
C ARG A 234 -20.30 18.39 -27.68
N GLY A 235 -19.29 17.56 -27.92
CA GLY A 235 -18.21 17.32 -26.99
C GLY A 235 -18.47 16.13 -26.07
N LEU A 236 -17.99 16.25 -24.84
CA LEU A 236 -17.86 15.14 -23.90
C LEU A 236 -19.15 14.87 -23.13
N ARG A 237 -19.53 13.58 -23.09
CA ARG A 237 -20.56 13.05 -22.19
C ARG A 237 -19.99 11.85 -21.43
N PRO A 238 -20.20 11.75 -20.11
CA PRO A 238 -19.93 10.50 -19.40
C PRO A 238 -20.84 9.40 -19.95
N GLY A 239 -20.27 8.23 -20.21
CA GLY A 239 -20.98 7.03 -20.63
C GLY A 239 -21.15 6.04 -19.47
N ASP A 240 -21.13 4.75 -19.81
CA ASP A 240 -21.18 3.68 -18.80
C ASP A 240 -19.95 3.68 -17.90
N GLY A 241 -20.15 3.29 -16.64
CA GLY A 241 -19.05 3.18 -15.70
C GLY A 241 -19.35 2.27 -14.52
N SER A 242 -18.30 1.65 -13.99
CA SER A 242 -18.31 0.83 -12.80
C SER A 242 -17.04 1.09 -12.00
N GLN A 243 -17.11 0.86 -10.69
CA GLN A 243 -15.97 1.06 -9.82
C GLN A 243 -15.98 0.10 -8.63
N TYR A 244 -14.79 -0.09 -8.09
CA TYR A 244 -14.54 -0.82 -6.85
C TYR A 244 -13.64 0.02 -5.95
N VAL A 245 -13.85 -0.03 -4.64
CA VAL A 245 -13.04 0.77 -3.70
C VAL A 245 -12.60 0.00 -2.46
N PHE A 246 -11.31 -0.24 -2.33
CA PHE A 246 -10.72 -0.96 -1.20
C PHE A 246 -10.31 -0.01 -0.06
N ASN A 247 -10.34 -0.55 1.16
CA ASN A 247 -9.87 0.11 2.40
C ASN A 247 -10.55 1.46 2.67
N MET A 248 -11.88 1.49 2.62
CA MET A 248 -12.69 2.70 2.79
C MET A 248 -13.68 2.64 3.96
N ASP A 249 -14.12 3.80 4.43
CA ASP A 249 -15.35 3.93 5.23
C ASP A 249 -16.60 3.75 4.35
N CYS A 250 -17.34 2.67 4.58
CA CYS A 250 -18.52 2.31 3.79
C CYS A 250 -19.69 3.29 3.87
N GLU A 251 -19.83 4.04 4.96
CA GLU A 251 -20.93 5.01 5.08
C GLU A 251 -20.59 6.27 4.29
N LEU A 252 -19.35 6.75 4.37
CA LEU A 252 -18.90 7.89 3.57
C LEU A 252 -18.78 7.55 2.07
N ALA A 253 -18.50 6.28 1.75
CA ALA A 253 -18.55 5.77 0.38
C ALA A 253 -19.93 5.93 -0.25
N LYS A 254 -21.00 5.63 0.50
CA LYS A 254 -22.39 5.84 0.07
C LYS A 254 -22.74 7.32 -0.07
N GLU A 255 -21.95 8.22 0.48
CA GLU A 255 -22.12 9.67 0.25
C GLU A 255 -21.26 10.15 -0.93
N GLY A 256 -20.64 9.24 -1.67
CA GLY A 256 -19.82 9.57 -2.83
C GLY A 256 -18.50 10.24 -2.43
N MET A 257 -17.89 9.80 -1.32
CA MET A 257 -16.60 10.29 -0.81
C MET A 257 -15.66 9.14 -0.44
N ILE A 258 -14.35 9.36 -0.52
CA ILE A 258 -13.34 8.44 0.01
C ILE A 258 -12.84 8.89 1.38
N ALA A 259 -12.66 7.92 2.26
CA ALA A 259 -12.21 8.09 3.63
C ALA A 259 -11.61 6.78 4.15
N LEU A 260 -10.74 6.85 5.16
CA LEU A 260 -10.22 5.65 5.83
C LEU A 260 -11.29 5.00 6.72
N PRO A 261 -11.28 3.66 6.89
CA PRO A 261 -12.24 2.97 7.72
C PRO A 261 -12.13 3.40 9.20
N LYS A 262 -13.29 3.62 9.85
CA LYS A 262 -13.36 3.98 11.28
C LYS A 262 -13.05 2.83 12.23
N THR A 263 -13.13 1.58 11.78
CA THR A 263 -12.89 0.39 12.61
C THR A 263 -12.10 -0.64 11.83
N VAL A 264 -11.35 -1.49 12.55
CA VAL A 264 -10.67 -2.65 11.97
C VAL A 264 -11.72 -3.54 11.32
N THR A 265 -11.76 -3.55 9.99
CA THR A 265 -12.51 -4.61 9.31
C THR A 265 -11.66 -5.88 9.42
N ASN A 266 -12.10 -6.84 10.26
CA ASN A 266 -11.44 -8.14 10.40
C ASN A 266 -11.35 -8.96 9.08
N LYS A 267 -11.81 -8.41 7.95
CA LYS A 267 -11.69 -8.96 6.60
C LYS A 267 -10.34 -8.66 5.93
N GLY A 268 -9.46 -7.85 6.54
CA GLY A 268 -8.15 -7.47 5.99
C GLY A 268 -6.96 -8.38 6.34
N LYS A 269 -7.18 -9.57 6.91
CA LYS A 269 -6.09 -10.53 7.15
C LYS A 269 -5.90 -11.46 5.96
N GLU A 270 -4.85 -11.15 5.20
CA GLU A 270 -3.98 -12.07 4.47
C GLU A 270 -4.50 -12.68 3.14
N SER A 271 -3.75 -12.37 2.08
CA SER A 271 -3.54 -13.10 0.81
C SER A 271 -4.18 -12.62 -0.51
N SER A 272 -5.10 -11.65 -0.54
CA SER A 272 -5.68 -11.17 -1.82
C SER A 272 -5.67 -9.66 -2.06
N THR A 273 -4.96 -8.87 -1.26
CA THR A 273 -4.90 -7.41 -1.43
C THR A 273 -4.20 -7.00 -2.71
N ASP A 274 -3.22 -7.76 -3.20
CA ASP A 274 -2.48 -7.38 -4.41
C ASP A 274 -3.37 -7.28 -5.65
N LYS A 275 -4.45 -8.08 -5.70
CA LYS A 275 -5.43 -8.02 -6.78
C LYS A 275 -6.16 -6.69 -6.86
N VAL A 276 -6.42 -6.03 -5.73
CA VAL A 276 -7.09 -4.71 -5.72
C VAL A 276 -6.24 -3.62 -6.35
N TYR A 277 -4.93 -3.87 -6.48
CA TYR A 277 -4.00 -2.97 -7.14
C TYR A 277 -3.83 -3.30 -8.62
N ASP A 278 -4.19 -4.49 -9.09
CA ASP A 278 -3.97 -4.87 -10.49
C ASP A 278 -5.13 -4.41 -11.39
N PRO A 279 -4.91 -3.43 -12.31
CA PRO A 279 -5.96 -2.95 -13.21
C PRO A 279 -6.47 -4.03 -14.17
N GLN A 280 -5.81 -5.18 -14.29
CA GLN A 280 -6.28 -6.31 -15.10
C GLN A 280 -7.21 -7.25 -14.33
N THR A 281 -7.41 -7.06 -13.03
CA THR A 281 -8.36 -7.85 -12.26
C THR A 281 -9.78 -7.36 -12.55
N PRO A 282 -10.69 -8.20 -13.07
CA PRO A 282 -12.08 -7.79 -13.27
C PRO A 282 -12.73 -7.40 -11.94
N LEU A 283 -13.55 -6.35 -11.94
CA LEU A 283 -14.16 -5.81 -10.72
C LEU A 283 -14.98 -6.87 -9.95
N GLU A 284 -15.62 -7.81 -10.66
CA GLU A 284 -16.43 -8.87 -10.06
C GLU A 284 -15.59 -9.94 -9.34
N GLN A 285 -14.28 -9.98 -9.59
CA GLN A 285 -13.33 -10.89 -8.92
C GLN A 285 -12.66 -10.24 -7.71
N LEU A 286 -12.91 -8.95 -7.48
CA LEU A 286 -12.38 -8.24 -6.32
C LEU A 286 -13.18 -8.62 -5.06
N PRO A 287 -12.52 -8.72 -3.90
CA PRO A 287 -13.19 -9.14 -2.68
C PRO A 287 -14.24 -8.12 -2.28
N HIS A 288 -15.42 -8.56 -1.82
CA HIS A 288 -16.47 -7.65 -1.37
C HIS A 288 -15.95 -6.63 -0.35
N ASN A 289 -16.03 -5.37 -0.73
CA ASN A 289 -15.74 -4.18 0.05
C ASN A 289 -17.10 -3.56 0.43
N CYS A 290 -17.42 -3.53 1.72
CA CYS A 290 -18.80 -3.30 2.20
C CYS A 290 -19.72 -4.47 1.75
#